data_AF-A0A2P4SKV4-F1
#
_entry.id   AF-A0A2P4SKV4-F1
#
_cell.length_a   1.000
_cell.length_b   1.000
_cell.length_c   1.000
_cell.angle_alpha   90.00
_cell.angle_beta   90.00
_cell.angle_gamma   90.00
#
_symmetry.space_group_name_H-M   'P 1'
#
loop_
_entity.id
_entity.type
_entity.pdbx_description
1 polymer ?
#
loop_
_entity_poly.entity_id
_entity_poly.type
_entity_poly.pdbx_seq_one_letter_code
_entity_poly.pdbx_strand_id
1 'polypeptide(L)'
;KEESRQLTQIQYIAWPDHGVPDDSSDFLDFVCLVRKKRAGREEPVVVHCSAGIGRTGVLITMETAMCLIECNQPVYPLDIVRTMRDQRAMMIQTPVSTILAILC
;
A
#
# COMPACT_ATOMS: atom_id res chain seq x y z
N LYS A 1 -8.33 27.46 -21.53
CA LYS A 1 -9.07 27.47 -20.25
C LYS A 1 -8.16 26.86 -19.21
N GLU A 2 -7.88 27.56 -18.12
CA GLU A 2 -7.22 26.94 -16.97
C GLU A 2 -8.28 26.14 -16.20
N GLU A 3 -8.16 24.82 -16.21
CA GLU A 3 -8.95 23.94 -15.36
C GLU A 3 -8.22 23.73 -14.04
N SER A 4 -8.93 23.93 -12.92
CA SER A 4 -8.41 23.67 -11.57
C SER A 4 -8.94 22.34 -11.06
N ARG A 5 -8.08 21.57 -10.39
CA ARG A 5 -8.42 20.27 -9.78
C ARG A 5 -7.96 20.26 -8.34
N GLN A 6 -8.84 19.80 -7.43
CA GLN A 6 -8.45 19.60 -6.04
C GLN A 6 -7.63 18.31 -5.90
N LEU A 7 -6.47 18.41 -5.26
CA LEU A 7 -5.58 17.29 -4.98
C LEU A 7 -5.44 17.10 -3.47
N THR A 8 -5.43 15.85 -3.02
CA THR A 8 -5.14 15.47 -1.63
C THR A 8 -3.92 14.58 -1.62
N GLN A 9 -2.86 15.02 -0.95
CA GLN A 9 -1.66 14.22 -0.69
C GLN A 9 -1.69 13.75 0.76
N ILE A 10 -1.37 12.47 0.98
CA ILE A 10 -1.27 11.89 2.32
C ILE A 10 0.14 11.31 2.43
N GLN A 11 0.90 11.70 3.45
CA GLN A 11 2.28 11.28 3.63
C GLN A 11 2.43 10.50 4.94
N TYR A 12 2.95 9.28 4.84
CA TYR A 12 3.35 8.50 5.99
C TYR A 12 4.80 8.83 6.38
N ILE A 13 5.00 9.45 7.54
CA ILE A 13 6.31 9.97 7.97
C ILE A 13 7.01 9.10 9.02
N ALA A 14 6.30 8.15 9.64
CA ALA A 14 6.84 7.32 10.72
C ALA A 14 7.57 6.07 10.23
N TRP A 15 7.75 5.89 8.90
CA TRP A 15 8.49 4.74 8.39
C TRP A 15 10.00 4.92 8.61
N PRO A 16 10.67 3.99 9.33
CA PRO A 16 12.09 4.11 9.63
C PRO A 16 12.98 4.06 8.39
N ASP A 17 14.15 4.70 8.45
CA ASP A 17 15.12 4.69 7.34
C ASP A 17 15.63 3.29 7.02
N HIS A 18 15.74 2.44 8.04
CA HIS A 18 16.11 1.04 7.93
C HIS A 18 14.99 0.13 8.45
N GLY A 19 14.59 -0.86 7.64
CA GLY A 19 13.64 -1.88 8.05
C GLY A 19 12.17 -1.46 7.95
N VAL A 20 11.40 -1.91 8.92
CA VAL A 20 9.94 -1.74 9.05
C VAL A 20 9.61 -1.24 10.46
N PRO A 21 8.46 -0.58 10.67
CA PRO A 21 8.01 -0.24 12.02
C PRO A 21 7.90 -1.49 12.91
N ASP A 22 8.29 -1.38 14.18
CA ASP A 22 8.15 -2.45 15.17
C ASP A 22 6.68 -2.70 15.54
N ASP A 23 5.85 -1.63 15.49
CA ASP A 23 4.40 -1.68 15.64
C ASP A 23 3.75 -1.23 14.34
N SER A 24 2.87 -2.08 13.80
CA SER A 24 2.13 -1.82 12.56
C SER A 24 0.85 -1.00 12.76
N SER A 25 0.43 -0.74 13.99
CA SER A 25 -0.85 -0.08 14.30
C SER A 25 -0.99 1.30 13.61
N ASP A 26 0.02 2.15 13.74
CA ASP A 26 0.07 3.48 13.09
C ASP A 26 0.06 3.37 11.55
N PHE A 27 0.73 2.36 10.99
CA PHE A 27 0.67 2.12 9.55
C PHE A 27 -0.71 1.62 9.09
N LEU A 28 -1.38 0.77 9.87
CA LEU A 28 -2.74 0.31 9.58
C LEU A 28 -3.74 1.47 9.60
N ASP A 29 -3.62 2.39 10.56
CA ASP A 29 -4.42 3.63 10.61
C ASP A 29 -4.20 4.49 9.36
N PHE A 30 -2.95 4.58 8.89
CA PHE A 30 -2.63 5.23 7.62
C PHE A 30 -3.30 4.54 6.42
N VAL A 31 -3.28 3.20 6.34
CA VAL A 31 -3.99 2.46 5.27
C VAL A 31 -5.49 2.74 5.32
N CYS A 32 -6.10 2.71 6.51
CA CYS A 32 -7.52 3.04 6.71
C CYS A 32 -7.85 4.46 6.25
N LEU A 33 -6.99 5.44 6.53
CA LEU A 33 -7.14 6.82 6.08
C LEU A 33 -7.10 6.92 4.55
N VAL A 34 -6.14 6.25 3.89
CA VAL A 34 -6.03 6.19 2.43
C VAL A 34 -7.30 5.62 1.81
N ARG A 35 -7.77 4.48 2.32
CA ARG A 35 -9.01 3.82 1.88
C ARG A 35 -10.22 4.73 2.03
N LYS A 36 -10.36 5.41 3.17
CA LYS A 36 -11.45 6.36 3.42
C LYS A 36 -11.44 7.54 2.44
N LYS A 37 -10.27 8.04 2.05
CA LYS A 37 -10.15 9.13 1.08
C LYS A 37 -10.37 8.68 -0.37
N ARG A 38 -10.08 7.41 -0.67
CA ARG A 38 -10.34 6.77 -1.97
C ARG A 38 -11.80 6.34 -2.14
N ALA A 39 -12.52 6.05 -1.07
CA ALA A 39 -13.90 5.56 -1.12
C ALA A 39 -14.79 6.40 -2.07
N GLY A 40 -15.46 5.71 -2.99
CA GLY A 40 -16.34 6.34 -3.99
C GLY A 40 -15.62 6.99 -5.19
N ARG A 41 -14.31 6.80 -5.33
CA ARG A 41 -13.52 7.27 -6.49
C ARG A 41 -13.09 6.11 -7.37
N GLU A 42 -13.27 6.27 -8.68
CA GLU A 42 -12.84 5.29 -9.69
C GLU A 42 -11.45 5.64 -10.26
N GLU A 43 -10.98 6.87 -10.02
CA GLU A 43 -9.71 7.32 -10.53
C GLU A 43 -8.51 6.64 -9.83
N PRO A 44 -7.42 6.36 -10.56
CA PRO A 44 -6.21 5.80 -9.97
C PRO A 44 -5.64 6.70 -8.87
N VAL A 45 -5.24 6.09 -7.76
CA VAL A 45 -4.47 6.76 -6.69
C VAL A 45 -2.98 6.68 -7.00
N VAL A 46 -2.30 7.81 -6.96
CA VAL A 46 -0.83 7.85 -7.10
C VAL A 46 -0.19 7.48 -5.77
N VAL A 47 0.58 6.40 -5.76
CA VAL A 47 1.38 5.96 -4.60
C VAL A 47 2.85 5.98 -4.99
N HIS A 48 3.69 6.64 -4.19
CA HIS A 48 5.13 6.65 -4.40
C HIS A 48 5.90 6.54 -3.09
N CYS A 49 7.17 6.14 -3.20
CA CYS A 49 8.15 6.28 -2.13
C CYS A 49 9.40 6.95 -2.71
N SER A 50 10.58 6.33 -2.61
CA SER A 50 11.78 6.71 -3.36
C SER A 50 11.80 6.01 -4.74
N ALA A 51 12.05 4.69 -4.77
CA ALA A 51 12.05 3.91 -6.02
C ALA A 51 10.66 3.43 -6.48
N GLY A 52 9.63 3.57 -5.64
CA GLY A 52 8.26 3.16 -5.95
C GLY A 52 8.05 1.64 -6.06
N ILE A 53 8.79 0.85 -5.27
CA ILE A 53 8.71 -0.63 -5.28
C ILE A 53 8.63 -1.26 -3.89
N GLY A 54 9.24 -0.65 -2.86
CA GLY A 54 9.26 -1.16 -1.48
C GLY A 54 7.99 -0.79 -0.70
N ARG A 55 8.03 0.34 0.02
CA ARG A 55 6.90 0.86 0.83
C ARG A 55 5.61 1.01 0.02
N THR A 56 5.73 1.40 -1.26
CA THR A 56 4.63 1.43 -2.22
C THR A 56 3.95 0.06 -2.37
N GLY A 57 4.73 -1.01 -2.51
CA GLY A 57 4.19 -2.36 -2.61
C GLY A 57 3.53 -2.84 -1.32
N VAL A 58 4.08 -2.46 -0.16
CA VAL A 58 3.44 -2.78 1.13
C VAL A 58 2.06 -2.13 1.22
N LEU A 59 1.93 -0.84 0.91
CA LEU A 59 0.64 -0.15 0.95
C LEU A 59 -0.39 -0.82 0.03
N ILE A 60 -0.02 -1.11 -1.22
CA ILE A 60 -0.92 -1.75 -2.20
C ILE A 60 -1.30 -3.17 -1.74
N THR A 61 -0.36 -3.92 -1.16
CA THR A 61 -0.63 -5.28 -0.65
C THR A 61 -1.62 -5.23 0.52
N MET A 62 -1.41 -4.35 1.49
CA MET A 62 -2.30 -4.21 2.64
C MET A 62 -3.70 -3.75 2.23
N GLU A 63 -3.79 -2.78 1.33
CA GLU A 63 -5.08 -2.32 0.80
C GLU A 63 -5.83 -3.45 0.08
N THR A 64 -5.11 -4.25 -0.73
CA THR A 64 -5.67 -5.41 -1.44
C THR A 64 -6.13 -6.49 -0.47
N ALA A 65 -5.32 -6.81 0.54
CA ALA A 65 -5.64 -7.80 1.56
C ALA A 65 -6.91 -7.40 2.34
N MET A 66 -7.03 -6.13 2.75
CA MET A 66 -8.23 -5.63 3.42
C MET A 66 -9.49 -5.79 2.57
N CYS A 67 -9.43 -5.48 1.26
CA CYS A 67 -10.56 -5.71 0.36
C CYS A 67 -10.93 -7.19 0.26
N LEU A 68 -9.93 -8.08 0.15
CA LEU A 68 -10.18 -9.52 0.08
C LEU A 68 -10.84 -10.04 1.36
N ILE A 69 -10.38 -9.59 2.53
CA ILE A 69 -10.97 -9.93 3.84
C ILE A 69 -12.42 -9.46 3.91
N GLU A 70 -12.71 -8.21 3.55
CA GLU A 70 -14.07 -7.66 3.52
C GLU A 70 -15.00 -8.42 2.57
N CYS A 71 -14.46 -8.93 1.45
CA CYS A 71 -15.17 -9.77 0.50
C CYS A 71 -15.19 -11.26 0.88
N ASN A 72 -14.71 -11.61 2.07
CA ASN A 72 -14.62 -12.98 2.58
C ASN A 72 -13.87 -13.93 1.62
N GLN A 73 -12.86 -13.41 0.93
CA GLN A 73 -11.96 -14.11 0.02
C GLN A 73 -10.66 -14.50 0.73
N PRO A 74 -10.01 -15.60 0.31
CA PRO A 74 -8.71 -15.98 0.86
C PRO A 74 -7.64 -14.94 0.50
N VAL A 75 -6.76 -14.64 1.46
CA VAL A 75 -5.63 -13.73 1.27
C VAL A 75 -4.35 -14.54 1.11
N TYR A 76 -3.72 -14.41 -0.05
CA TYR A 76 -2.41 -14.99 -0.33
C TYR A 76 -1.42 -13.87 -0.68
N PRO A 77 -0.66 -13.34 0.30
CA PRO A 77 0.23 -12.19 0.08
C PRO A 77 1.21 -12.41 -1.09
N LEU A 78 1.73 -13.63 -1.25
CA LEU A 78 2.63 -13.96 -2.36
C LEU A 78 1.97 -13.82 -3.74
N ASP A 79 0.68 -14.14 -3.87
CA ASP A 79 -0.03 -14.03 -5.14
C ASP A 79 -0.39 -12.57 -5.45
N ILE A 80 -0.69 -11.77 -4.41
CA ILE A 80 -0.83 -10.32 -4.55
C ILE A 80 0.48 -9.71 -5.05
N VAL A 81 1.62 -10.07 -4.44
CA VAL A 81 2.95 -9.59 -4.86
C VAL A 81 3.30 -10.03 -6.27
N ARG A 82 3.01 -11.29 -6.65
CA ARG A 82 3.21 -11.77 -8.03
C ARG A 82 2.41 -10.93 -9.02
N THR A 83 1.13 -10.72 -8.76
CA THR A 83 0.25 -9.89 -9.61
C THR A 83 0.80 -8.46 -9.74
N MET A 84 1.32 -7.87 -8.66
CA MET A 84 1.96 -6.55 -8.73
C MET A 84 3.25 -6.56 -9.56
N ARG A 85 4.05 -7.64 -9.47
CA ARG A 85 5.31 -7.79 -10.21
C ARG A 85 5.10 -7.90 -11.72
N ASP A 86 3.96 -8.42 -12.16
CA ASP A 86 3.59 -8.46 -13.58
C ASP A 86 3.32 -7.07 -14.16
N GLN A 87 2.92 -6.11 -13.33
CA GLN A 87 2.64 -4.72 -13.74
C GLN A 87 3.82 -3.77 -13.52
N ARG A 88 4.63 -4.02 -12.49
CA ARG A 88 5.85 -3.26 -12.18
C ARG A 88 6.90 -4.21 -11.61
N ALA A 89 8.02 -4.34 -12.29
CA ALA A 89 9.08 -5.24 -11.83
C ALA A 89 9.54 -4.90 -10.40
N MET A 90 9.90 -5.94 -9.64
CA MET A 90 10.51 -5.83 -8.31
C MET A 90 9.63 -5.24 -7.20
N MET A 91 8.30 -5.24 -7.34
CA MET A 91 7.41 -4.88 -6.23
C MET A 91 7.69 -5.78 -5.01
N ILE A 92 7.91 -5.12 -3.87
CA ILE A 92 8.40 -5.68 -2.59
C ILE A 92 9.73 -6.42 -2.77
N GLN A 93 10.85 -5.72 -2.55
CA GLN A 93 12.22 -6.24 -2.73
C GLN A 93 12.81 -6.92 -1.49
N THR A 94 12.59 -6.36 -0.30
CA THR A 94 13.29 -6.82 0.90
C THR A 94 12.47 -7.85 1.67
N PRO A 95 13.09 -8.93 2.21
CA PRO A 95 12.39 -9.95 2.99
C PRO A 95 11.60 -9.35 4.16
N VAL A 96 12.13 -8.29 4.78
CA VAL A 96 11.51 -7.57 5.90
C VAL A 96 10.17 -6.92 5.51
N SER A 97 10.08 -6.34 4.31
CA SER A 97 8.81 -5.78 3.81
C SER A 97 7.82 -6.87 3.40
N THR A 98 8.29 -8.03 2.93
CA THR A 98 7.45 -9.21 2.70
C THR A 98 6.90 -9.76 4.02
N ILE A 99 7.72 -9.78 5.08
CA ILE A 99 7.32 -10.23 6.42
C ILE A 99 6.24 -9.32 6.99
N LEU A 100 6.38 -7.99 6.90
CA LEU A 100 5.34 -7.05 7.34
C LEU A 100 4.01 -7.31 6.60
N ALA A 101 4.04 -7.58 5.30
CA ALA A 101 2.84 -7.90 4.52
C ALA A 101 2.23 -9.29 4.81
N ILE A 102 2.94 -10.17 5.54
CA ILE A 102 2.48 -11.51 5.92
C ILE A 102 2.05 -11.56 7.39
N LEU A 103 2.67 -10.76 8.27
CA LEU A 103 2.43 -10.75 9.72
C LEU A 103 1.31 -9.80 10.16
N CYS A 104 0.92 -8.83 9.33
CA CYS A 104 -0.29 -8.01 9.53
C CYS A 104 -1.49 -8.64 8.84
#